data_AF-A0A822ISJ3-F1
#
_entry.id   AF-A0A822ISJ3-F1
#
_cell.length_a   1.000
_cell.length_b   1.000
_cell.length_c   1.000
_cell.angle_alpha   90.00
_cell.angle_beta   90.00
_cell.angle_gamma   90.00
#
_symmetry.space_group_name_H-M   'P 1'
#
loop_
_entity.id
_entity.type
_entity.pdbx_description
1 polymer ?
#
loop_
_entity_poly.entity_id
_entity_poly.type
_entity_poly.pdbx_seq_one_letter_code
_entity_poly.pdbx_strand_id
1 'polypeptide(L)'
;MDSLKIRIKRRLEVYLELDIDGIRKFIIDILLRLKRLTVDQLFNELNKKFKISFSAVASTLGYIHSKLGILHAYKESYKTPIVYSLKEEYVDIVENALSKSASKPS
;
A
#
# COMPACT_ATOMS: atom_id res chain seq x y z
N MET A 1 0.27 17.88 14.61
CA MET A 1 0.60 16.63 13.88
C MET A 1 2.10 16.56 13.71
N ASP A 2 2.69 15.39 13.95
CA ASP A 2 4.12 15.16 13.73
C ASP A 2 4.53 15.55 12.29
N SER A 3 5.64 16.28 12.15
CA SER A 3 6.14 16.75 10.84
C SER A 3 6.37 15.58 9.86
N LEU A 4 6.69 14.39 10.39
CA LEU A 4 6.85 13.18 9.59
C LEU A 4 5.49 12.69 9.07
N LYS A 5 4.48 12.60 9.94
CA LYS A 5 3.12 12.15 9.57
C LYS A 5 2.51 13.02 8.47
N ILE A 6 2.73 14.34 8.50
CA ILE A 6 2.29 15.26 7.45
C ILE A 6 2.95 14.93 6.11
N ARG A 7 4.27 14.68 6.11
CA ARG A 7 5.02 14.31 4.90
C ARG A 7 4.55 12.96 4.34
N ILE A 8 4.34 11.97 5.21
CA ILE A 8 3.82 10.64 4.84
C ILE A 8 2.44 10.77 4.19
N LYS A 9 1.53 11.50 4.84
CA LYS A 9 0.20 11.79 4.29
C LYS A 9 0.30 12.40 2.90
N ARG A 10 1.12 13.43 2.71
CA ARG A 10 1.27 14.08 1.41
C ARG A 10 1.79 13.13 0.33
N ARG A 11 2.77 12.28 0.66
CA ARG A 11 3.29 11.26 -0.27
C ARG A 11 2.21 10.25 -0.66
N LEU A 12 1.40 9.80 0.30
CA LEU A 12 0.31 8.87 0.06
C LEU A 12 -0.80 9.50 -0.81
N GLU A 13 -1.19 10.74 -0.51
CA GLU A 13 -2.17 11.47 -1.31
C GLU A 13 -1.71 11.59 -2.77
N VAL A 14 -0.47 12.05 -3.01
CA VAL A 14 0.10 12.16 -4.36
C VAL A 14 0.16 10.80 -5.07
N TYR A 15 0.51 9.73 -4.35
CA TYR A 15 0.54 8.39 -4.91
C TYR A 15 -0.84 7.91 -5.39
N LEU A 16 -1.89 8.20 -4.60
CA LEU A 16 -3.28 7.86 -4.92
C LEU A 16 -3.91 8.79 -5.97
N GLU A 17 -3.47 10.06 -6.07
CA GLU A 17 -3.93 10.99 -7.12
C GLU A 17 -3.52 10.54 -8.52
N LEU A 18 -2.37 9.86 -8.62
CA LEU A 18 -1.85 9.32 -9.87
C LEU A 18 -2.46 7.93 -10.19
N ASP A 19 -3.49 7.48 -9.46
CA ASP A 19 -4.15 6.19 -9.68
C ASP A 19 -5.20 6.28 -10.79
N ILE A 20 -4.83 5.83 -11.99
CA ILE A 20 -5.69 5.89 -13.19
C ILE A 20 -6.59 4.65 -13.26
N ASP A 21 -6.01 3.47 -13.03
CA ASP A 21 -6.70 2.17 -13.24
C ASP A 21 -7.35 1.62 -11.95
N GLY A 22 -7.22 2.33 -10.83
CA GLY A 22 -7.73 1.90 -9.52
C GLY A 22 -6.85 0.87 -8.80
N ILE A 23 -5.71 0.51 -9.38
CA ILE A 23 -4.79 -0.49 -8.83
C ILE A 23 -4.19 0.01 -7.52
N ARG A 24 -3.80 1.29 -7.43
CA ARG A 24 -3.10 1.80 -6.25
C ARG A 24 -4.02 1.92 -5.05
N LYS A 25 -5.24 2.44 -5.24
CA LYS A 25 -6.27 2.46 -4.21
C LYS A 25 -6.56 1.05 -3.72
N PHE A 26 -6.70 0.09 -4.62
CA PHE A 26 -6.99 -1.29 -4.25
C PHE A 26 -5.82 -1.95 -3.48
N ILE A 27 -4.57 -1.68 -3.86
CA ILE A 27 -3.40 -2.14 -3.09
C ILE A 27 -3.41 -1.58 -1.66
N ILE A 28 -3.67 -0.28 -1.52
CA ILE A 28 -3.67 0.39 -0.21
C ILE A 28 -4.83 -0.11 0.65
N ASP A 29 -6.00 -0.35 0.05
CA ASP A 29 -7.13 -1.01 0.71
C ASP A 29 -6.80 -2.43 1.19
N ILE A 30 -6.13 -3.25 0.36
CA ILE A 30 -5.67 -4.59 0.76
C ILE A 30 -4.69 -4.49 1.93
N LEU A 31 -3.73 -3.56 1.89
CA LEU A 31 -2.74 -3.37 2.95
C LEU A 31 -3.38 -2.92 4.28
N LEU A 32 -4.47 -2.18 4.20
CA LEU A 32 -5.24 -1.77 5.37
C LEU A 32 -6.05 -2.95 5.95
N ARG A 33 -6.72 -3.73 5.09
CA ARG A 33 -7.54 -4.88 5.51
C ARG A 33 -6.69 -6.06 5.99
N LEU A 34 -5.62 -6.37 5.27
CA LEU A 34 -4.70 -7.46 5.59
C LEU A 34 -3.59 -6.92 6.48
N LYS A 35 -3.68 -7.23 7.78
CA LYS A 35 -2.67 -6.83 8.78
C LYS A 35 -1.24 -7.22 8.38
N ARG A 36 -1.08 -8.32 7.63
CA ARG A 36 0.21 -8.83 7.13
C ARG A 36 -0.01 -9.48 5.77
N LEU A 37 0.91 -9.28 4.84
CA LEU A 37 0.89 -9.93 3.53
C LEU A 37 2.29 -10.13 2.93
N THR A 38 2.41 -11.02 1.97
CA THR A 38 3.59 -11.17 1.10
C THR A 38 3.30 -10.63 -0.31
N VAL A 39 4.35 -10.47 -1.13
CA VAL A 39 4.19 -10.10 -2.55
C VAL A 39 3.28 -11.10 -3.28
N ASP A 40 3.43 -12.39 -2.99
CA ASP A 40 2.63 -13.46 -3.60
C ASP A 40 1.15 -13.33 -3.25
N GLN A 41 0.84 -13.11 -1.96
CA GLN A 41 -0.53 -12.90 -1.52
C GLN A 41 -1.16 -11.65 -2.17
N LEU A 42 -0.41 -10.54 -2.22
CA LEU A 42 -0.89 -9.33 -2.89
C LEU A 42 -1.11 -9.57 -4.38
N PHE A 43 -0.19 -10.26 -5.06
CA PHE A 43 -0.33 -10.60 -6.47
C PHE A 43 -1.60 -11.42 -6.71
N ASN A 44 -1.85 -12.45 -5.91
CA ASN A 44 -3.04 -13.29 -6.01
C ASN A 44 -4.33 -12.49 -5.80
N GLU A 45 -4.37 -11.54 -4.87
CA GLU A 45 -5.54 -10.67 -4.68
C GLU A 45 -5.74 -9.69 -5.84
N LEU A 46 -4.67 -9.10 -6.37
CA LEU A 46 -4.74 -8.16 -7.49
C LEU A 46 -5.16 -8.84 -8.79
N ASN A 47 -4.63 -10.04 -9.07
CA ASN A 47 -4.87 -10.73 -10.33
C ASN A 47 -6.32 -11.20 -10.49
N LYS A 48 -7.10 -11.26 -9.39
CA LYS A 48 -8.55 -11.51 -9.46
C LYS A 48 -9.32 -10.43 -10.23
N LYS A 49 -8.79 -9.20 -10.28
CA LYS A 49 -9.47 -8.04 -10.88
C LYS A 49 -8.65 -7.31 -11.94
N PHE A 50 -7.32 -7.40 -11.87
CA PHE A 50 -6.41 -6.63 -12.72
C PHE A 50 -5.41 -7.55 -13.41
N LYS A 51 -5.17 -7.32 -14.71
CA LYS A 51 -4.10 -7.99 -15.44
C LYS A 51 -2.75 -7.32 -15.14
N ILE A 52 -2.12 -7.72 -14.04
CA ILE A 52 -0.83 -7.21 -13.58
C ILE A 52 0.20 -8.34 -13.49
N SER A 53 1.48 -8.03 -13.71
CA SER A 53 2.57 -9.00 -13.56
C SER A 53 3.07 -9.07 -12.12
N PHE A 54 3.62 -10.21 -11.72
CA PHE A 54 4.22 -10.39 -10.40
C PHE A 54 5.34 -9.36 -10.13
N SER A 55 6.18 -9.08 -11.12
CA SER A 55 7.26 -8.09 -11.02
C SER A 55 6.74 -6.68 -10.79
N ALA A 56 5.63 -6.29 -11.42
CA ALA A 56 5.00 -5.00 -11.20
C ALA A 56 4.42 -4.88 -9.77
N VAL A 57 3.82 -5.94 -9.24
CA VAL A 57 3.36 -5.99 -7.85
C VAL A 57 4.54 -5.87 -6.88
N ALA A 58 5.61 -6.63 -7.10
CA ALA A 58 6.82 -6.57 -6.28
C ALA A 58 7.44 -5.16 -6.25
N SER A 59 7.58 -4.52 -7.41
CA SER A 59 8.09 -3.14 -7.54
C SER A 59 7.18 -2.13 -6.85
N THR A 60 5.86 -2.30 -6.97
CA THR A 60 4.90 -1.40 -6.33
C THR A 60 4.95 -1.52 -4.81
N LEU A 61 4.99 -2.75 -4.28
CA LEU A 61 5.10 -2.97 -2.84
C LEU A 61 6.45 -2.46 -2.30
N GLY A 62 7.53 -2.64 -3.06
CA GLY A 62 8.84 -2.08 -2.76
C GLY A 62 8.84 -0.55 -2.74
N TYR A 63 8.14 0.09 -3.67
CA TYR A 63 7.96 1.55 -3.68
C TYR A 63 7.18 2.04 -2.47
N ILE A 64 6.07 1.38 -2.12
CA ILE A 64 5.27 1.74 -0.94
C ILE A 64 6.12 1.62 0.33
N HIS A 65 6.89 0.54 0.46
CA HIS A 65 7.79 0.35 1.60
C HIS A 65 8.90 1.42 1.66
N SER A 66 9.64 1.64 0.57
CA SER A 66 10.84 2.48 0.57
C SER A 66 10.57 3.99 0.41
N LYS A 67 9.60 4.37 -0.43
CA LYS A 67 9.31 5.76 -0.78
C LYS A 67 8.18 6.34 0.07
N LEU A 68 7.07 5.62 0.19
CA LEU A 68 5.97 6.05 1.06
C LEU A 68 6.32 5.86 2.53
N GLY A 69 7.09 4.81 2.86
CA GLY A 69 7.60 4.60 4.22
C GLY A 69 6.55 4.09 5.21
N ILE A 70 5.39 3.66 4.71
CA ILE A 70 4.22 3.30 5.53
C ILE A 70 4.20 1.84 5.98
N LEU A 71 5.09 1.00 5.45
CA LEU A 71 5.14 -0.43 5.76
C LEU A 71 6.30 -0.76 6.68
N HIS A 72 6.10 -1.76 7.54
CA HIS A 72 7.17 -2.60 8.04
C HIS A 72 7.39 -3.75 7.05
N ALA A 73 8.64 -4.16 6.88
CA ALA A 73 9.03 -5.35 6.15
C ALA A 73 9.93 -6.19 7.06
N TYR A 74 9.57 -7.45 7.25
CA TYR A 74 10.41 -8.38 8.03
C TYR A 74 10.48 -9.73 7.35
N LYS A 75 11.57 -10.45 7.61
CA LYS A 75 11.72 -11.87 7.25
C LYS A 75 11.61 -12.68 8.54
N GLU A 76 10.72 -13.64 8.56
CA GLU A 76 10.58 -14.57 9.68
C GLU A 76 11.78 -15.54 9.75
N SER A 77 12.27 -15.96 8.59
CA SER A 77 13.52 -16.72 8.43
C SER A 77 14.18 -16.42 7.07
N TYR A 78 15.41 -16.89 6.87
CA TYR A 78 16.11 -16.75 5.59
C TYR A 78 15.38 -17.44 4.42
N LYS A 79 14.60 -18.50 4.71
CA LYS A 79 13.89 -19.31 3.70
C LYS A 79 12.47 -18.82 3.42
N THR A 80 11.95 -17.86 4.20
CA THR A 80 10.58 -17.35 4.04
C THR A 80 10.55 -16.06 3.22
N PRO A 81 9.45 -15.81 2.48
CA PRO A 81 9.24 -14.54 1.82
C PRO A 81 9.19 -13.38 2.82
N ILE A 82 9.47 -12.17 2.33
CA ILE A 82 9.33 -10.95 3.13
C ILE A 82 7.84 -10.73 3.41
N VAL A 83 7.52 -10.52 4.67
CA VAL A 83 6.18 -10.14 5.12
C VAL A 83 6.14 -8.63 5.34
N TYR A 84 5.13 -8.01 4.75
CA TYR A 84 4.85 -6.59 4.86
C TYR A 84 3.62 -6.37 5.74
N SER A 85 3.63 -5.31 6.52
CA SER A 85 2.49 -4.88 7.34
C SER A 85 2.43 -3.38 7.43
N LEU A 86 1.22 -2.80 7.48
CA LEU A 86 1.05 -1.37 7.69
C LEU A 86 1.56 -0.98 9.09
N LYS A 87 2.27 0.15 9.18
CA LYS A 87 2.68 0.71 10.47
C LYS A 87 1.46 1.26 11.20
N GLU A 88 1.25 0.83 12.44
CA GLU A 88 0.07 1.20 13.23
C GLU A 88 -0.10 2.72 13.36
N GLU A 89 1.00 3.45 13.53
CA GLU A 89 1.01 4.92 13.62
C GLU A 89 0.49 5.66 12.38
N TYR A 90 0.33 4.96 11.24
CA TYR A 90 -0.13 5.51 9.96
C TYR A 90 -1.47 4.92 9.50
N VAL A 91 -2.11 4.02 10.26
CA VAL A 91 -3.40 3.41 9.93
C VAL A 91 -4.46 4.50 9.67
N ASP A 92 -4.64 5.42 10.62
CA ASP A 92 -5.60 6.52 10.48
C ASP A 92 -5.34 7.36 9.22
N ILE A 93 -4.06 7.60 8.90
CA ILE A 93 -3.68 8.41 7.72
C ILE A 93 -4.10 7.69 6.44
N VAL A 94 -3.89 6.38 6.38
CA VAL A 94 -4.27 5.55 5.23
C VAL A 94 -5.78 5.48 5.07
N GLU A 95 -6.52 5.25 6.15
CA GLU A 95 -7.99 5.22 6.15
C GLU A 95 -8.57 6.54 5.63
N ASN A 96 -8.07 7.67 6.17
CA ASN A 96 -8.50 8.99 5.75
C ASN A 96 -8.14 9.31 4.28
N ALA A 97 -7.01 8.79 3.78
CA ALA A 97 -6.63 8.99 2.40
C ALA A 97 -7.53 8.19 1.43
N LEU A 98 -7.89 6.96 1.79
CA LEU A 98 -8.81 6.13 1.00
C LEU A 98 -10.22 6.74 0.96
N SER A 99 -10.74 7.22 2.09
CA SER A 99 -12.09 7.82 2.16
C SER A 99 -12.20 9.11 1.35
N LYS A 100 -11.17 9.97 1.37
CA LYS A 100 -11.10 11.17 0.52
C LYS A 100 -10.99 10.84 -0.97
N SER A 101 -10.34 9.72 -1.29
CA SER A 101 -10.18 9.30 -2.68
C SER A 101 -11.46 8.69 -3.28
N ALA A 102 -12.42 8.29 -2.43
CA ALA A 102 -13.75 7.82 -2.82
C ALA A 102 -14.76 8.96 -2.99
N SER A 103 -14.50 10.13 -2.41
CA SER A 103 -15.39 11.30 -2.41
C SER A 103 -15.01 12.39 -3.41
N LYS A 104 -14.36 12.03 -4.53
CA LYS A 104 -14.40 12.86 -5.74
C LYS A 104 -15.50 12.36 -6.70
N PRO A 105 -16.76 12.80 -6.56
CA PRO A 105 -17.62 12.97 -7.72
C PRO A 105 -17.19 14.26 -8.45
N SER A 106 -17.02 14.11 -9.76
CA SER A 106 -17.08 15.11 -10.85
C SER A 106 -16.58 16.53 -10.59
#